data_AF-A0A2D4S1K5-F1
#
_entry.id   AF-A0A2D4S1K5-F1
#
_cell.length_a   1.000
_cell.length_b   1.000
_cell.length_c   1.000
_cell.angle_alpha   90.00
_cell.angle_beta   90.00
_cell.angle_gamma   90.00
#
_symmetry.space_group_name_H-M   'P 1'
#
loop_
_entity.id
_entity.type
_entity.pdbx_description
1 polymer ?
#
loop_
_entity_poly.entity_id
_entity_poly.type
_entity_poly.pdbx_seq_one_letter_code
_entity_poly.pdbx_strand_id
1 'polypeptide(L)'
;MKMSKTIKKLNDRLVIAVEKLAVQAKEELPGFARLEHSVKFDLFPGSLLVSCYFETHDDLDKAKSSEKKYQKKLHNMLMKQGILLKEPTHNLKFYVQPKTEQSA
;
A
#
# COMPACT_ATOMS: atom_id res chain seq x y z
N MET A 1 -0.53 23.71 -9.84
CA MET A 1 -1.13 22.69 -10.72
C MET A 1 -2.46 22.24 -10.12
N LYS A 2 -3.57 22.40 -10.85
CA LYS A 2 -4.93 22.13 -10.35
C LYS A 2 -5.22 20.64 -10.59
N MET A 3 -5.28 19.84 -9.52
CA MET A 3 -5.68 18.43 -9.63
C MET A 3 -7.04 18.34 -10.32
N SER A 4 -7.10 17.71 -11.49
CA SER A 4 -8.33 17.53 -12.24
C SER A 4 -9.39 16.82 -11.40
N LYS A 5 -10.68 17.16 -11.60
CA LYS A 5 -11.80 16.55 -10.86
C LYS A 5 -11.80 15.02 -10.95
N THR A 6 -11.31 14.47 -12.07
CA THR A 6 -11.12 13.03 -12.31
C THR A 6 -10.04 12.44 -11.39
N ILE A 7 -8.90 13.12 -11.23
CA ILE A 7 -7.79 12.67 -10.38
C ILE A 7 -8.23 12.60 -8.92
N LYS A 8 -8.96 13.63 -8.43
CA LYS A 8 -9.51 13.61 -7.07
C LYS A 8 -10.41 12.39 -6.82
N LYS A 9 -11.30 12.05 -7.76
CA LYS A 9 -12.17 10.87 -7.64
C LYS A 9 -11.37 9.56 -7.64
N LEU A 10 -10.34 9.45 -8.47
CA LEU A 10 -9.47 8.27 -8.48
C LEU A 10 -8.69 8.13 -7.17
N ASN A 11 -8.15 9.25 -6.66
CA ASN A 11 -7.46 9.28 -5.39
C ASN A 11 -8.38 8.85 -4.23
N ASP A 12 -9.60 9.38 -4.18
CA ASP A 12 -10.58 9.02 -3.17
C ASP A 12 -10.84 7.50 -3.13
N ARG A 13 -11.09 6.90 -4.31
CA ARG A 13 -11.25 5.44 -4.44
C ARG A 13 -10.01 4.65 -4.04
N LEU A 14 -8.82 5.16 -4.41
CA LEU A 14 -7.55 4.57 -4.04
C LEU A 14 -7.37 4.58 -2.52
N VAL A 15 -7.59 5.73 -1.88
CA VAL A 15 -7.50 5.91 -0.42
C VAL A 15 -8.45 4.95 0.29
N ILE A 16 -9.70 4.84 -0.15
CA ILE A 16 -10.67 3.88 0.42
C ILE A 16 -10.16 2.43 0.31
N ALA A 17 -9.59 2.04 -0.83
CA ALA A 17 -9.04 0.68 -1.01
C ALA A 17 -7.82 0.45 -0.11
N VAL A 18 -6.95 1.45 -0.01
CA VAL A 18 -5.73 1.41 0.80
C VAL A 18 -6.04 1.39 2.30
N GLU A 19 -6.98 2.20 2.77
CA GLU A 19 -7.42 2.22 4.18
C GLU A 19 -8.01 0.87 4.59
N LYS A 20 -8.86 0.27 3.73
CA LYS A 20 -9.39 -1.08 3.99
C LYS A 20 -8.28 -2.12 4.07
N LEU A 21 -7.27 -2.01 3.21
CA LEU A 21 -6.11 -2.89 3.25
C LEU A 21 -5.30 -2.68 4.53
N ALA A 22 -5.12 -1.43 4.97
CA ALA A 22 -4.39 -1.07 6.18
C ALA A 22 -5.07 -1.62 7.45
N VAL A 23 -6.40 -1.47 7.55
CA VAL A 23 -7.18 -2.02 8.67
C VAL A 23 -7.02 -3.54 8.72
N GLN A 24 -7.19 -4.21 7.59
CA GLN A 24 -7.00 -5.67 7.50
C GLN A 24 -5.56 -6.09 7.77
N ALA A 25 -4.56 -5.32 7.31
CA ALA A 25 -3.16 -5.55 7.63
C ALA A 25 -2.91 -5.46 9.13
N LYS A 26 -3.47 -4.46 9.79
CA LYS A 26 -3.34 -4.29 11.24
C LYS A 26 -3.99 -5.43 12.04
N GLU A 27 -5.07 -6.01 11.54
CA GLU A 27 -5.75 -7.14 12.19
C GLU A 27 -5.12 -8.50 11.87
N GLU A 28 -4.71 -8.76 10.63
CA GLU A 28 -4.12 -10.05 10.22
C GLU A 28 -2.59 -10.11 10.46
N LEU A 29 -1.89 -8.97 10.45
CA LEU A 29 -0.42 -8.91 10.53
C LEU A 29 0.04 -8.37 11.89
N PRO A 30 0.65 -9.22 12.74
CA PRO A 30 1.29 -8.75 13.96
C PRO A 30 2.49 -7.85 13.62
N GLY A 31 2.74 -6.83 14.46
CA GLY A 31 3.83 -5.86 14.27
C GLY A 31 3.69 -4.91 13.07
N PHE A 32 2.49 -4.82 12.48
CA PHE A 32 2.19 -3.77 11.51
C PHE A 32 2.22 -2.40 12.19
N ALA A 33 3.12 -1.52 11.74
CA ALA A 33 3.29 -0.18 12.29
C ALA A 33 2.39 0.84 11.56
N ARG A 34 2.56 0.95 10.24
CA ARG A 34 1.85 1.92 9.39
C ARG A 34 1.85 1.48 7.93
N LEU A 35 0.91 2.00 7.15
CA LEU A 35 0.87 1.82 5.71
C LEU A 35 0.92 3.18 5.02
N GLU A 36 1.82 3.31 4.06
CA GLU A 36 1.93 4.48 3.20
C GLU A 36 1.69 4.08 1.76
N HIS A 37 1.13 5.00 0.97
CA HIS A 37 0.98 4.82 -0.46
C HIS A 37 1.56 6.02 -1.19
N SER A 38 2.38 5.75 -2.20
CA SER A 38 2.95 6.74 -3.11
C SER A 38 2.35 6.51 -4.49
N VAL A 39 1.81 7.56 -5.09
CA VAL A 39 1.18 7.48 -6.40
C VAL A 39 1.54 8.70 -7.24
N LYS A 40 1.97 8.47 -8.48
CA LYS A 40 2.11 9.54 -9.48
C LYS A 40 0.91 9.50 -10.41
N PHE A 41 0.09 10.55 -10.35
CA PHE A 41 -1.11 10.64 -11.19
C PHE A 41 -0.81 10.75 -12.69
N ASP A 42 0.35 11.29 -13.07
CA ASP A 42 0.83 11.29 -14.46
C ASP A 42 1.03 9.89 -15.05
N LEU A 43 1.38 8.92 -14.22
CA LEU A 43 1.65 7.52 -14.62
C LEU A 43 0.65 6.55 -13.97
N PHE A 44 -0.48 7.07 -13.51
CA PHE A 44 -1.51 6.26 -12.89
C PHE A 44 -2.23 5.41 -13.95
N PRO A 45 -2.53 4.13 -13.67
CA PRO A 45 -2.38 3.42 -12.39
C PRO A 45 -1.05 2.68 -12.14
N GLY A 46 -0.11 2.70 -13.09
CA GLY A 46 1.13 1.93 -13.02
C GLY A 46 2.10 2.39 -11.93
N SER A 47 2.13 3.69 -11.60
CA SER A 47 3.06 4.26 -10.61
C SER A 47 2.60 4.17 -9.15
N LEU A 48 1.53 3.42 -8.85
CA LEU A 48 1.10 3.21 -7.47
C LEU A 48 2.06 2.27 -6.74
N LEU A 49 2.55 2.68 -5.57
CA LEU A 49 3.36 1.85 -4.68
C LEU A 49 2.85 1.98 -3.25
N VAL A 50 2.46 0.87 -2.66
CA VAL A 50 2.06 0.74 -1.26
C VAL A 50 3.23 0.16 -0.47
N SER A 51 3.60 0.85 0.59
CA SER A 51 4.69 0.47 1.49
C SER A 51 4.10 0.21 2.87
N CYS A 52 4.08 -1.05 3.30
CA CYS A 52 3.71 -1.38 4.67
C CYS A 52 4.97 -1.43 5.51
N TYR A 53 4.94 -0.70 6.62
CA TYR A 53 6.03 -0.66 7.58
C TYR A 53 5.70 -1.52 8.78
N PHE A 54 6.67 -2.31 9.20
CA PHE A 54 6.60 -3.18 10.36
C PHE A 54 7.54 -2.69 11.47
N GLU A 55 7.19 -2.96 12.73
CA GLU A 55 8.00 -2.59 13.89
C GLU A 55 9.29 -3.41 13.95
N THR A 56 9.24 -4.68 13.56
CA THR A 56 10.39 -5.59 13.63
C THR A 56 10.59 -6.37 12.33
N HIS A 57 11.80 -6.91 12.13
CA HIS A 57 12.10 -7.81 11.03
C HIS A 57 11.38 -9.16 11.16
N ASP A 58 11.11 -9.64 12.37
CA ASP A 58 10.42 -10.92 12.61
C ASP A 58 8.96 -10.85 12.14
N ASP A 59 8.28 -9.75 12.47
CA ASP A 59 6.93 -9.45 11.98
C ASP A 59 6.90 -9.30 10.46
N LEU A 60 7.92 -8.65 9.88
CA LEU A 60 8.07 -8.56 8.43
C LEU A 60 8.22 -9.94 7.79
N ASP A 61 9.02 -10.85 8.37
CA ASP A 61 9.23 -12.19 7.81
C ASP A 61 7.95 -13.04 7.88
N LYS A 62 7.22 -12.98 9.00
CA LYS A 62 5.88 -13.56 9.14
C LYS A 62 4.91 -13.01 8.10
N ALA A 63 4.92 -11.69 7.92
CA ALA A 63 4.08 -11.01 6.94
C ALA A 63 4.49 -11.33 5.50
N LYS A 64 5.78 -11.59 5.23
CA LYS A 64 6.33 -11.87 3.89
C LYS A 64 5.59 -13.02 3.18
N SER A 65 5.17 -14.02 3.95
CA SER A 65 4.31 -15.12 3.45
C SER A 65 2.95 -14.62 2.94
N SER A 66 2.40 -13.60 3.60
CA SER A 66 1.19 -12.89 3.21
C SER A 66 1.42 -11.80 2.16
N GLU A 67 2.65 -11.36 1.86
CA GLU A 67 2.94 -10.28 0.89
C GLU A 67 2.26 -10.55 -0.47
N LYS A 68 2.43 -11.75 -1.02
CA LYS A 68 1.77 -12.17 -2.27
C LYS A 68 0.24 -12.16 -2.18
N LYS A 69 -0.32 -12.53 -1.00
CA LYS A 69 -1.76 -12.47 -0.73
C LYS A 69 -2.25 -11.01 -0.75
N TYR A 70 -1.51 -10.11 -0.09
CA TYR A 70 -1.82 -8.68 -0.05
C TYR A 70 -1.66 -7.99 -1.41
N GLN A 71 -0.65 -8.34 -2.21
CA GLN A 71 -0.50 -7.88 -3.59
C GLN A 71 -1.76 -8.20 -4.42
N LYS A 72 -2.21 -9.46 -4.38
CA LYS A 72 -3.45 -9.88 -5.06
C LYS A 72 -4.69 -9.19 -4.48
N LYS A 73 -4.76 -9.02 -3.16
CA LYS A 73 -5.89 -8.38 -2.45
C LYS A 73 -6.03 -6.91 -2.83
N LEU A 74 -4.91 -6.16 -2.80
CA LEU A 74 -4.82 -4.77 -3.26
C LEU A 74 -5.26 -4.66 -4.72
N HIS A 75 -4.72 -5.51 -5.59
CA HIS A 75 -5.09 -5.51 -7.00
C HIS A 75 -6.60 -5.73 -7.20
N ASN A 76 -7.19 -6.70 -6.52
CA ASN A 76 -8.62 -6.97 -6.62
C ASN A 76 -9.47 -5.82 -6.06
N MET A 77 -9.05 -5.19 -4.96
CA MET A 77 -9.73 -4.00 -4.40
C MET A 77 -9.69 -2.83 -5.38
N LEU A 78 -8.55 -2.55 -5.99
CA LEU A 78 -8.40 -1.50 -7.00
C LEU A 78 -9.22 -1.81 -8.25
N MET A 79 -9.20 -3.05 -8.72
CA MET A 79 -9.98 -3.48 -9.88
C MET A 79 -11.48 -3.28 -9.64
N LYS A 80 -11.98 -3.59 -8.43
CA LYS A 80 -13.38 -3.30 -8.02
C LYS A 80 -13.72 -1.80 -8.02
N GLN A 81 -12.73 -0.94 -7.84
CA GLN A 81 -12.90 0.52 -7.95
C GLN A 81 -12.77 1.04 -9.40
N GLY A 82 -12.50 0.15 -10.36
CA GLY A 82 -12.25 0.48 -11.76
C GLY A 82 -10.79 0.86 -12.07
N ILE A 83 -9.85 0.52 -11.18
CA ILE A 83 -8.43 0.83 -11.31
C ILE A 83 -7.67 -0.46 -11.66
N LEU A 84 -7.21 -0.58 -12.90
CA LEU A 84 -6.46 -1.75 -13.38
C LEU A 84 -4.94 -1.52 -13.27
N LEU A 85 -4.27 -2.19 -12.34
CA LEU A 85 -2.81 -2.15 -12.24
C LEU A 85 -2.17 -2.99 -13.36
N LYS A 86 -1.16 -2.44 -14.03
CA LYS A 86 -0.34 -3.20 -15.01
C LYS A 86 0.54 -4.26 -14.35
N GLU A 87 1.10 -3.97 -13.16
CA GLU A 87 2.09 -4.83 -12.50
C GLU A 87 1.79 -5.07 -11.02
N PRO A 88 0.70 -5.79 -10.68
CA PRO A 88 0.21 -5.95 -9.30
C PRO A 88 1.23 -6.50 -8.29
N THR A 89 2.27 -7.18 -8.75
CA THR A 89 3.36 -7.74 -7.94
C THR A 89 4.33 -6.69 -7.43
N HIS A 90 4.40 -5.50 -8.04
CA HIS A 90 5.31 -4.43 -7.63
C HIS A 90 4.62 -3.30 -6.87
N ASN A 91 3.29 -3.30 -6.80
CA ASN A 91 2.51 -2.24 -6.19
C ASN A 91 2.45 -2.32 -4.66
N LEU A 92 2.94 -3.39 -4.05
CA LEU A 92 2.97 -3.53 -2.59
C LEU A 92 4.26 -4.19 -2.13
N LYS A 93 4.92 -3.54 -1.16
CA LYS A 93 6.18 -3.99 -0.57
C LYS A 93 6.18 -3.80 0.93
N PHE A 94 6.80 -4.74 1.63
CA PHE A 94 6.99 -4.67 3.06
C PHE A 94 8.37 -4.11 3.40
N TYR A 95 8.38 -3.19 4.34
CA TYR A 95 9.55 -2.51 4.84
C TYR A 95 9.54 -2.62 6.36
N VAL A 96 10.71 -2.69 6.98
CA VAL A 96 10.81 -2.41 8.40
C VAL A 96 10.80 -0.90 8.55
N GLN A 97 10.07 -0.36 9.53
CA GLN A 97 10.16 1.06 9.83
C GLN A 97 11.63 1.34 10.19
N PRO A 98 12.31 2.25 9.48
CA PRO A 98 13.63 2.66 9.92
C PRO A 98 13.42 3.25 11.31
N LYS A 99 14.03 2.63 12.32
CA LYS A 99 14.23 3.32 13.59
C LYS A 99 15.08 4.51 13.21
N THR A 100 14.48 5.68 13.12
CA THR A 100 15.23 6.93 13.15
C THR A 100 15.92 6.96 14.50
N GLU A 101 17.08 6.30 14.55
CA GLU A 101 18.15 6.59 15.48
C GLU A 101 18.59 8.01 15.10
N GLN A 102 17.82 8.99 15.58
CA GLN A 102 18.30 10.35 15.72
C GLN A 102 19.37 10.25 16.81
N SER A 103 20.60 10.00 16.37
CA SER A 103 21.79 10.26 17.14
C SER A 103 21.70 11.71 17.61
N ALA A 104 21.55 11.87 18.92
CA ALA A 104 21.83 13.11 19.64
C ALA A 104 23.06 12.86 20.49
#